data_AF-A0A843IGG9-F1
#
_entry.id   AF-A0A843IGG9-F1
#
_cell.length_a   1.000
_cell.length_b   1.000
_cell.length_c   1.000
_cell.angle_alpha   90.00
_cell.angle_beta   90.00
_cell.angle_gamma   90.00
#
_symmetry.space_group_name_H-M   'P 1'
#
loop_
_entity.id
_entity.type
_entity.pdbx_description
1 polymer ?
#
loop_
_entity_poly.entity_id
_entity_poly.type
_entity_poly.pdbx_seq_one_letter_code
_entity_poly.pdbx_strand_id
1 'polypeptide(L)'
;DITSFDISYKLIQRAYSTSNIVKEESCTNYNLYSGVPAFSIMSRRIRDFFLFEHINCVTVDNYAENIQIYTLYFQSILNSVVSSELKNKSDNFFNIHADCISDFDLTVALKFIPYKDLEKFFYGLSNVPLSEEALSYLKEVLSCIDNSIEYSSDYSLLSEPVIWKILVILSHINLSEDIFGIAISKLNRFLNVSNFISKKELIIIFLNNADRCGCINNDLIGKVKKLFDRYVDITLQNESFSLGLNFIIGFLAFICSKFGLNFDDKEKCEKFIQGNLKIHCATIFPFMNEPLKRLVVNRFKTYKIQNSFDDFNFYCVAVKNKIIHPDSSVEEMILSKCEKEYCNKKCVEAMVRNSSTIIHPNLQDSEYIYFVRKLCMLKAIGLVKNKKRLSEAVFRIKDDCSNWLLNPNSYEYKNFDVSWLNECADDDEYLRKILRFNKCKANIKNNLLTYLGSVKIDNYGIVRLLKYLTN
;
A
#
# COMPACT_ATOMS: atom_id res chain seq x y z
N ASP A 1 34.96 5.00 26.38
CA ASP A 1 35.82 5.74 25.44
C ASP A 1 35.24 7.13 25.19
N ILE A 2 35.77 8.16 25.84
CA ILE A 2 35.26 9.55 25.76
C ILE A 2 35.59 10.17 24.38
N THR A 3 36.71 9.76 23.78
CA THR A 3 37.18 10.18 22.45
C THR A 3 36.26 9.72 21.34
N SER A 4 35.79 8.47 21.37
CA SER A 4 34.82 7.94 20.40
C SER A 4 33.48 8.66 20.47
N PHE A 5 33.04 9.05 21.67
CA PHE A 5 31.80 9.83 21.86
C PHE A 5 31.92 11.26 21.31
N ASP A 6 33.06 11.94 21.53
CA ASP A 6 33.34 13.27 20.95
C ASP A 6 33.39 13.25 19.41
N ILE A 7 33.93 12.17 18.82
CA ILE A 7 33.95 11.97 17.37
C ILE A 7 32.53 11.81 16.83
N SER A 8 31.71 10.91 17.40
CA SER A 8 30.32 10.72 16.96
C SER A 8 29.48 11.99 17.14
N TYR A 9 29.64 12.70 18.26
CA TYR A 9 28.91 13.95 18.52
C TYR A 9 29.27 15.06 17.52
N LYS A 10 30.56 15.27 17.25
CA LYS A 10 31.01 16.22 16.21
C LYS A 10 30.51 15.81 14.83
N LEU A 11 30.45 14.51 14.54
CA LEU A 11 29.93 14.02 13.27
C LEU A 11 28.42 14.25 13.14
N ILE A 12 27.63 14.02 14.19
CA ILE A 12 26.19 14.34 14.21
C ILE A 12 25.96 15.81 13.89
N GLN A 13 26.65 16.72 14.60
CA GLN A 13 26.51 18.16 14.37
C GLN A 13 26.86 18.55 12.94
N ARG A 14 27.93 17.97 12.38
CA ARG A 14 28.37 18.21 11.00
C ARG A 14 27.42 17.60 9.98
N ALA A 15 26.87 16.41 10.23
CA ALA A 15 25.89 15.77 9.38
C ALA A 15 24.61 16.60 9.33
N TYR A 16 24.18 17.13 10.48
CA TYR A 16 23.02 18.02 10.58
C TYR A 16 23.22 19.37 9.90
N SER A 17 24.38 20.00 10.06
CA SER A 17 24.65 21.24 9.32
C SER A 17 24.73 21.00 7.82
N THR A 18 25.36 19.90 7.39
CA THR A 18 25.47 19.56 5.96
C THR A 18 24.12 19.18 5.37
N SER A 19 23.25 18.45 6.08
CA SER A 19 21.93 18.07 5.59
C SER A 19 21.01 19.27 5.34
N ASN A 20 21.11 20.32 6.16
CA ASN A 20 20.39 21.56 5.93
C ASN A 20 20.83 22.23 4.62
N ILE A 21 22.14 22.20 4.32
CA ILE A 21 22.68 22.73 3.06
C ILE A 21 22.23 21.86 1.88
N VAL A 22 22.22 20.53 2.01
CA VAL A 22 21.69 19.61 0.97
C VAL A 22 20.24 19.96 0.62
N LYS A 23 19.42 20.22 1.64
CA LYS A 23 18.02 20.60 1.46
C LYS A 23 17.88 21.97 0.82
N GLU A 24 18.72 22.93 1.19
CA GLU A 24 18.76 24.26 0.58
C GLU A 24 19.14 24.16 -0.90
N GLU A 25 20.22 23.44 -1.21
CA GLU A 25 20.72 23.21 -2.57
C GLU A 25 19.68 22.53 -3.47
N SER A 26 18.94 21.56 -2.95
CA SER A 26 17.96 20.80 -3.73
C SER A 26 16.64 21.56 -3.96
N CYS A 27 16.33 22.55 -3.11
CA CYS A 27 15.10 23.34 -3.15
C CYS A 27 15.27 24.76 -3.72
N THR A 28 16.50 25.16 -4.08
CA THR A 28 16.81 26.54 -4.50
C THR A 28 17.25 26.58 -5.96
N ASN A 29 16.80 27.61 -6.69
CA ASN A 29 17.25 27.89 -8.06
C ASN A 29 18.50 28.75 -8.05
N TYR A 30 19.61 28.22 -8.56
CA TYR A 30 20.88 28.92 -8.69
C TYR A 30 21.10 29.38 -10.14
N ASN A 31 21.57 30.61 -10.31
CA ASN A 31 22.09 31.12 -11.60
C ASN A 31 23.54 30.74 -11.84
N LEU A 32 24.29 30.59 -10.76
CA LEU A 32 25.69 30.23 -10.75
C LEU A 32 25.94 29.46 -9.47
N TYR A 33 26.62 28.33 -9.62
CA TYR A 33 27.10 27.54 -8.49
C TYR A 33 28.60 27.36 -8.60
N SER A 34 29.28 27.52 -7.46
CA SER A 34 30.71 27.31 -7.34
C SER A 34 30.96 26.58 -6.03
N GLY A 35 31.59 25.41 -6.11
CA GLY A 35 31.89 24.58 -4.95
C GLY A 35 31.65 23.11 -5.22
N VAL A 36 31.84 22.30 -4.18
CA VAL A 36 31.48 20.88 -4.19
C VAL A 36 30.08 20.76 -3.58
N PRO A 37 29.11 20.11 -4.27
CA PRO A 37 27.78 19.87 -3.74
C PRO A 37 27.78 19.30 -2.33
N ALA A 38 26.90 19.82 -1.47
CA ALA A 38 26.83 19.41 -0.07
C ALA A 38 26.51 17.92 0.08
N PHE A 39 25.72 17.34 -0.85
CA PHE A 39 25.41 15.91 -0.83
C PHE A 39 26.68 15.09 -1.04
N SER A 40 27.57 15.51 -1.95
CA SER A 40 28.85 14.84 -2.22
C SER A 40 29.81 14.94 -1.03
N ILE A 41 29.87 16.10 -0.38
CA ILE A 41 30.63 16.30 0.87
C ILE A 41 30.11 15.36 1.96
N MET A 42 28.78 15.26 2.11
CA MET A 42 28.14 14.42 3.11
C MET A 42 28.46 12.93 2.85
N SER A 43 28.27 12.45 1.61
CA SER A 43 28.57 11.07 1.21
C SER A 43 30.01 10.70 1.48
N ARG A 44 30.97 11.57 1.13
CA ARG A 44 32.38 11.33 1.40
C ARG A 44 32.67 11.20 2.90
N ARG A 45 32.18 12.13 3.72
CA ARG A 45 32.43 12.13 5.17
C ARG A 45 31.83 10.92 5.87
N ILE A 46 30.60 10.54 5.49
CA ILE A 46 29.93 9.38 6.08
C ILE A 46 30.58 8.07 5.62
N ARG A 47 31.03 7.99 4.36
CA ARG A 47 31.84 6.85 3.88
C ARG A 47 33.17 6.74 4.62
N ASP A 48 33.89 7.85 4.81
CA ASP A 48 35.15 7.87 5.57
C ASP A 48 34.93 7.42 7.02
N PHE A 49 33.82 7.85 7.64
CA PHE A 49 33.44 7.42 8.98
C PHE A 49 33.10 5.92 9.04
N PHE A 50 32.29 5.42 8.10
CA PHE A 50 31.96 4.01 8.00
C PHE A 50 33.22 3.13 7.84
N LEU A 51 34.15 3.56 6.98
CA LEU A 51 35.42 2.86 6.79
C LEU A 51 36.27 2.89 8.06
N PHE A 52 36.32 4.02 8.77
CA PHE A 52 37.00 4.11 10.06
C PHE A 52 36.41 3.11 11.06
N GLU A 53 35.09 3.07 11.22
CA GLU A 53 34.42 2.12 12.13
C GLU A 53 34.72 0.67 11.74
N HIS A 54 34.61 0.35 10.45
CA HIS A 54 34.79 -1.01 9.95
C HIS A 54 36.24 -1.50 10.08
N ILE A 55 37.22 -0.67 9.67
CA ILE A 55 38.66 -1.02 9.73
C ILE A 55 39.12 -1.18 11.18
N ASN A 56 38.57 -0.39 12.11
CA ASN A 56 38.92 -0.45 13.52
C ASN A 56 38.05 -1.45 14.31
N CYS A 57 37.24 -2.26 13.64
CA CYS A 57 36.33 -3.25 14.26
C CYS A 57 35.44 -2.64 15.36
N VAL A 58 35.04 -1.38 15.20
CA VAL A 58 34.18 -0.69 16.16
C VAL A 58 32.76 -1.20 15.93
N THR A 59 32.27 -2.08 16.80
CA THR A 59 30.92 -2.65 16.72
C THR A 59 29.90 -1.68 17.29
N VAL A 60 29.68 -0.57 16.58
CA VAL A 60 28.79 0.51 17.01
C VAL A 60 27.45 0.56 16.25
N ASP A 61 27.16 -0.50 15.49
CA ASP A 61 25.94 -0.66 14.71
C ASP A 61 24.64 -0.55 15.56
N ASN A 62 24.74 -0.76 16.89
CA ASN A 62 23.61 -0.69 17.82
C ASN A 62 23.51 0.63 18.61
N TYR A 63 24.44 1.58 18.43
CA TYR A 63 24.39 2.84 19.17
C TYR A 63 23.39 3.81 18.52
N ALA A 64 22.54 4.40 19.34
CA ALA A 64 21.47 5.29 18.88
C ALA A 64 22.03 6.49 18.12
N GLU A 65 23.17 7.04 18.58
CA GLU A 65 23.89 8.15 17.95
C GLU A 65 24.30 7.80 16.52
N ASN A 66 24.87 6.61 16.32
CA ASN A 66 25.32 6.17 15.02
C ASN A 66 24.16 5.88 14.07
N ILE A 67 23.12 5.20 14.57
CA ILE A 67 21.89 4.99 13.80
C ILE A 67 21.32 6.34 13.36
N GLN A 68 21.32 7.36 14.22
CA GLN A 68 20.88 8.71 13.87
C GLN A 68 21.74 9.37 12.80
N ILE A 69 23.07 9.25 12.86
CA ILE A 69 23.99 9.77 11.82
C ILE A 69 23.64 9.17 10.46
N TYR A 70 23.57 7.84 10.39
CA TYR A 70 23.27 7.10 9.16
C TYR A 70 21.84 7.36 8.66
N THR A 71 20.88 7.51 9.58
CA THR A 71 19.49 7.86 9.25
C THR A 71 19.37 9.24 8.65
N LEU A 72 20.00 10.23 9.28
CA LEU A 72 20.04 11.60 8.78
C LEU A 72 20.73 11.67 7.42
N TYR A 73 21.83 10.94 7.26
CA TYR A 73 22.54 10.81 5.99
C TYR A 73 21.63 10.27 4.89
N PHE A 74 21.08 9.06 5.06
CA PHE A 74 20.29 8.42 4.03
C PHE A 74 19.05 9.24 3.67
N GLN A 75 18.36 9.81 4.66
CA GLN A 75 17.22 10.69 4.43
C GLN A 75 17.61 11.93 3.60
N SER A 76 18.77 12.52 3.86
CA SER A 76 19.26 13.71 3.13
C SER A 76 19.59 13.38 1.68
N ILE A 77 20.28 12.26 1.44
CA ILE A 77 20.60 11.81 0.09
C ILE A 77 19.35 11.43 -0.68
N LEU A 78 18.44 10.65 -0.09
CA LEU A 78 17.18 10.28 -0.73
C LEU A 78 16.37 11.52 -1.13
N ASN A 79 16.21 12.50 -0.22
CA ASN A 79 15.51 13.75 -0.49
C ASN A 79 16.17 14.56 -1.61
N SER A 80 17.50 14.57 -1.66
CA SER A 80 18.25 15.18 -2.76
C SER A 80 17.90 14.49 -4.08
N VAL A 81 18.06 13.16 -4.15
CA VAL A 81 17.79 12.35 -5.36
C VAL A 81 16.37 12.53 -5.91
N VAL A 82 15.36 12.61 -5.04
CA VAL A 82 13.96 12.75 -5.46
C VAL A 82 13.50 14.20 -5.64
N SER A 83 14.40 15.17 -5.46
CA SER A 83 14.07 16.58 -5.71
C SER A 83 13.80 16.79 -7.20
N SER A 84 12.68 17.44 -7.51
CA SER A 84 12.33 17.72 -8.90
C SER A 84 13.22 18.83 -9.46
N GLU A 85 13.57 18.74 -10.74
CA GLU A 85 14.18 19.87 -11.45
C GLU A 85 13.25 21.08 -11.37
N LEU A 86 13.77 22.19 -10.84
CA LEU A 86 13.01 23.43 -10.72
C LEU A 86 12.99 24.15 -12.07
N LYS A 87 11.97 23.87 -12.89
CA LYS A 87 11.82 24.50 -14.21
C LYS A 87 11.44 25.99 -14.10
N ASN A 88 12.35 26.88 -14.51
CA ASN A 88 12.05 28.29 -14.80
C ASN A 88 12.00 28.53 -16.32
N LYS A 89 11.21 29.53 -16.76
CA LYS A 89 11.05 29.95 -18.17
C LYS A 89 12.34 30.47 -18.83
N SER A 90 13.45 30.51 -18.11
CA SER A 90 14.76 30.97 -18.55
C SER A 90 15.78 29.86 -18.30
N ASP A 91 16.52 29.48 -19.35
CA ASP A 91 17.38 28.28 -19.42
C ASP A 91 18.60 28.27 -18.46
N ASN A 92 18.77 29.27 -17.59
CA ASN A 92 19.99 29.47 -16.81
C ASN A 92 19.86 29.13 -15.31
N PHE A 93 18.70 28.65 -14.85
CA PHE A 93 18.51 28.30 -13.44
C PHE A 93 18.41 26.78 -13.27
N PHE A 94 19.12 26.26 -12.28
CA PHE A 94 19.06 24.86 -11.88
C PHE A 94 19.18 24.74 -10.36
N ASN A 95 18.59 23.68 -9.81
CA ASN A 95 18.85 23.24 -8.45
C ASN A 95 19.97 22.20 -8.44
N ILE A 96 20.55 21.95 -7.27
CA ILE A 96 21.69 21.05 -7.12
C ILE A 96 21.24 19.88 -6.27
N HIS A 97 21.30 18.70 -6.85
CA HIS A 97 20.90 17.49 -6.19
C HIS A 97 21.69 16.30 -6.70
N ALA A 98 21.63 15.20 -5.95
CA ALA A 98 22.17 13.93 -6.39
C ALA A 98 21.34 13.37 -7.56
N ASP A 99 22.00 12.68 -8.50
CA ASP A 99 21.33 12.09 -9.65
C ASP A 99 20.70 10.72 -9.33
N CYS A 100 21.34 9.94 -8.46
CA CYS A 100 20.91 8.60 -8.10
C CYS A 100 21.42 8.17 -6.71
N ILE A 101 20.82 7.10 -6.19
CA ILE A 101 21.29 6.38 -5.01
C ILE A 101 22.45 5.46 -5.40
N SER A 102 23.57 5.56 -4.68
CA SER A 102 24.77 4.74 -4.88
C SER A 102 24.73 3.40 -4.12
N ASP A 103 25.71 2.54 -4.40
CA ASP A 103 25.95 1.28 -3.68
C ASP A 103 26.10 1.48 -2.17
N PHE A 104 26.87 2.49 -1.77
CA PHE A 104 27.09 2.83 -0.37
C PHE A 104 25.83 3.34 0.32
N ASP A 105 25.02 4.13 -0.38
CA ASP A 105 23.73 4.58 0.15
C ASP A 105 22.81 3.39 0.44
N LEU A 106 22.80 2.38 -0.44
CA LEU A 106 22.09 1.13 -0.20
C LEU A 106 22.71 0.31 0.93
N THR A 107 24.04 0.27 1.07
CA THR A 107 24.69 -0.34 2.24
C THR A 107 24.18 0.29 3.52
N VAL A 108 24.10 1.63 3.57
CA VAL A 108 23.59 2.34 4.74
C VAL A 108 22.11 2.02 4.99
N ALA A 109 21.28 2.07 3.94
CA ALA A 109 19.85 1.76 4.00
C ALA A 109 19.58 0.36 4.58
N LEU A 110 20.27 -0.65 4.07
CA LEU A 110 20.05 -2.04 4.46
C LEU A 110 20.61 -2.34 5.84
N LYS A 111 21.80 -1.80 6.17
CA LYS A 111 22.50 -2.11 7.42
C LYS A 111 21.94 -1.31 8.61
N PHE A 112 21.81 0.01 8.50
CA PHE A 112 21.58 0.88 9.66
C PHE A 112 20.15 1.39 9.80
N ILE A 113 19.40 1.52 8.70
CA ILE A 113 18.08 2.15 8.76
C ILE A 113 17.03 1.15 9.25
N PRO A 114 16.28 1.44 10.32
CA PRO A 114 15.18 0.58 10.75
C PRO A 114 14.13 0.43 9.65
N TYR A 115 13.50 -0.75 9.57
CA TYR A 115 12.49 -1.06 8.54
C TYR A 115 11.36 -0.01 8.47
N LYS A 116 10.82 0.40 9.62
CA LYS A 116 9.71 1.38 9.69
C LYS A 116 10.12 2.77 9.18
N ASP A 117 11.37 3.17 9.43
CA ASP A 117 11.88 4.45 8.94
C ASP A 117 12.10 4.37 7.42
N LEU A 118 12.59 3.24 6.92
CA LEU A 118 12.75 3.01 5.49
C LEU A 118 11.39 3.06 4.75
N GLU A 119 10.35 2.40 5.29
CA GLU A 119 8.98 2.51 4.76
C GLU A 119 8.51 3.96 4.71
N LYS A 120 8.73 4.71 5.79
CA LYS A 120 8.35 6.13 5.88
C LYS A 120 9.11 6.99 4.86
N PHE A 121 10.40 6.74 4.67
CA PHE A 121 11.24 7.49 3.74
C PHE A 121 10.84 7.28 2.29
N PHE A 122 10.46 6.06 1.93
CA PHE A 122 10.05 5.74 0.57
C PHE A 122 8.56 6.00 0.29
N TYR A 123 7.78 6.29 1.33
CA TYR A 123 6.35 6.54 1.21
C TYR A 123 6.04 7.64 0.19
N GLY A 124 5.18 7.33 -0.78
CA GLY A 124 4.76 8.26 -1.83
C GLY A 124 5.77 8.49 -2.96
N LEU A 125 6.98 7.91 -2.88
CA LEU A 125 7.99 8.04 -3.92
C LEU A 125 7.75 7.06 -5.08
N SER A 126 8.22 7.42 -6.27
CA SER A 126 8.18 6.52 -7.43
C SER A 126 9.34 6.80 -8.38
N ASN A 127 9.87 5.73 -8.99
CA ASN A 127 11.02 5.80 -9.91
C ASN A 127 12.28 6.40 -9.27
N VAL A 128 12.59 6.02 -8.04
CA VAL A 128 13.83 6.43 -7.39
C VAL A 128 15.01 5.88 -8.21
N PRO A 129 15.89 6.73 -8.76
CA PRO A 129 17.00 6.29 -9.59
C PRO A 129 18.13 5.71 -8.74
N LEU A 130 18.69 4.58 -9.18
CA LEU A 130 19.84 3.91 -8.59
C LEU A 130 20.96 3.87 -9.63
N SER A 131 22.21 3.94 -9.18
CA SER A 131 23.37 3.71 -10.06
C SER A 131 23.47 2.24 -10.49
N GLU A 132 24.26 1.96 -11.54
CA GLU A 132 24.47 0.57 -12.00
C GLU A 132 25.17 -0.28 -10.92
N GLU A 133 26.12 0.30 -10.19
CA GLU A 133 26.80 -0.35 -9.06
C GLU A 133 25.82 -0.64 -7.93
N ALA A 134 24.89 0.28 -7.65
CA ALA A 134 23.85 0.09 -6.65
C ALA A 134 22.90 -1.06 -7.02
N LEU A 135 22.50 -1.16 -8.29
CA LEU A 135 21.70 -2.27 -8.80
C LEU A 135 22.45 -3.61 -8.72
N SER A 136 23.74 -3.62 -9.07
CA SER A 136 24.59 -4.81 -8.95
C SER A 136 24.72 -5.27 -7.50
N TYR A 137 25.00 -4.33 -6.58
CA TYR A 137 25.07 -4.59 -5.15
C TYR A 137 23.74 -5.16 -4.61
N LEU A 138 22.60 -4.56 -5.00
CA LEU A 138 21.29 -5.04 -4.59
C LEU A 138 21.02 -6.48 -5.07
N LYS A 139 21.39 -6.80 -6.31
CA LYS A 139 21.28 -8.15 -6.88
C LYS A 139 22.16 -9.15 -6.13
N GLU A 140 23.38 -8.76 -5.75
CA GLU A 140 24.31 -9.58 -4.98
C GLU A 140 23.77 -9.86 -3.57
N VAL A 141 23.39 -8.82 -2.81
CA VAL A 141 22.81 -8.97 -1.46
C VAL A 141 21.58 -9.87 -1.51
N LEU A 142 20.67 -9.63 -2.45
CA LEU A 142 19.46 -10.44 -2.61
C LEU A 142 19.78 -11.92 -2.93
N SER A 143 20.84 -12.17 -3.70
CA SER A 143 21.29 -13.53 -4.02
C SER A 143 21.88 -14.23 -2.79
N CYS A 144 22.63 -13.50 -1.97
CA CYS A 144 23.29 -13.99 -0.76
C CYS A 144 22.36 -14.23 0.43
N ILE A 145 21.11 -13.73 0.42
CA ILE A 145 20.13 -14.05 1.47
C ILE A 145 19.92 -15.58 1.52
N ASP A 146 20.38 -16.22 2.59
CA ASP A 146 20.34 -17.67 2.73
C ASP A 146 18.89 -18.19 2.85
N ASN A 147 18.62 -19.29 2.15
CA ASN A 147 17.32 -19.97 2.15
C ASN A 147 17.38 -21.32 2.89
N SER A 148 18.53 -21.72 3.41
CA SER A 148 18.81 -23.08 3.90
C SER A 148 18.39 -23.32 5.36
N ILE A 149 18.01 -22.27 6.08
CA ILE A 149 17.69 -22.38 7.51
C ILE A 149 16.18 -22.61 7.67
N GLU A 150 15.78 -23.85 7.93
CA GLU A 150 14.55 -24.10 8.68
C GLU A 150 14.66 -23.29 9.97
N TYR A 151 13.76 -22.32 10.13
CA TYR A 151 13.76 -21.24 11.12
C TYR A 151 14.05 -21.72 12.56
N SER A 152 15.33 -21.91 12.87
CA SER A 152 15.85 -21.95 14.21
C SER A 152 16.15 -20.51 14.67
N SER A 153 15.93 -20.27 15.95
CA SER A 153 15.54 -18.97 16.52
C SER A 153 16.58 -17.85 16.46
N ASP A 154 17.84 -18.12 16.12
CA ASP A 154 18.91 -17.17 16.45
C ASP A 154 19.60 -16.52 15.23
N TYR A 155 19.64 -17.17 14.06
CA TYR A 155 20.21 -16.59 12.83
C TYR A 155 19.15 -16.07 11.83
N SER A 156 17.90 -16.51 11.99
CA SER A 156 16.76 -16.11 11.15
C SER A 156 16.35 -14.65 11.36
N LEU A 157 16.60 -14.11 12.56
CA LEU A 157 16.27 -12.72 12.92
C LEU A 157 17.06 -11.65 12.17
N LEU A 158 18.20 -11.97 11.52
CA LEU A 158 19.00 -10.99 10.78
C LEU A 158 18.70 -10.99 9.27
N SER A 159 18.32 -12.12 8.68
CA SER A 159 18.02 -12.26 7.25
C SER A 159 16.58 -11.85 6.91
N GLU A 160 15.63 -12.16 7.78
CA GLU A 160 14.22 -11.81 7.64
C GLU A 160 13.98 -10.29 7.61
N PRO A 161 14.64 -9.44 8.42
CA PRO A 161 14.51 -7.98 8.30
C PRO A 161 15.06 -7.44 6.98
N VAL A 162 16.12 -8.05 6.43
CA VAL A 162 16.81 -7.50 5.25
C VAL A 162 15.98 -7.71 3.99
N ILE A 163 15.34 -8.88 3.80
CA ILE A 163 14.46 -9.10 2.64
C ILE A 163 13.31 -8.07 2.60
N TRP A 164 12.74 -7.72 3.76
CA TRP A 164 11.67 -6.72 3.84
C TRP A 164 12.16 -5.31 3.51
N LYS A 165 13.36 -4.92 3.98
CA LYS A 165 13.98 -3.65 3.58
C LYS A 165 14.27 -3.60 2.08
N ILE A 166 14.78 -4.68 1.51
CA ILE A 166 15.00 -4.78 0.06
C ILE A 166 13.68 -4.63 -0.68
N LEU A 167 12.61 -5.31 -0.25
CA LEU A 167 11.30 -5.19 -0.90
C LEU A 167 10.74 -3.76 -0.84
N VAL A 168 10.99 -3.00 0.24
CA VAL A 168 10.67 -1.56 0.29
C VAL A 168 11.39 -0.85 -0.85
N ILE A 169 12.71 -0.98 -0.96
CA ILE A 169 13.48 -0.31 -2.02
C ILE A 169 13.00 -0.74 -3.41
N LEU A 170 12.86 -2.05 -3.65
CA LEU A 170 12.36 -2.61 -4.91
C LEU A 170 10.96 -2.11 -5.28
N SER A 171 10.14 -1.69 -4.32
CA SER A 171 8.80 -1.16 -4.56
C SER A 171 8.79 0.24 -5.20
N HIS A 172 9.91 0.96 -5.18
CA HIS A 172 9.97 2.36 -5.59
C HIS A 172 11.00 2.67 -6.69
N ILE A 173 11.82 1.72 -7.09
CA ILE A 173 12.85 1.88 -8.14
C ILE A 173 12.36 1.38 -9.51
N ASN A 174 13.16 1.62 -10.56
CA ASN A 174 12.96 0.94 -11.85
C ASN A 174 13.48 -0.50 -11.78
N LEU A 175 12.60 -1.48 -11.90
CA LEU A 175 12.94 -2.90 -11.74
C LEU A 175 13.33 -3.54 -13.07
N SER A 176 14.33 -4.42 -13.04
CA SER A 176 14.63 -5.36 -14.13
C SER A 176 13.99 -6.72 -13.87
N GLU A 177 13.75 -7.47 -14.95
CA GLU A 177 13.19 -8.84 -14.88
C GLU A 177 14.07 -9.78 -14.03
N ASP A 178 15.39 -9.66 -14.16
CA ASP A 178 16.37 -10.40 -13.37
C ASP A 178 16.18 -10.20 -11.86
N ILE A 179 16.18 -8.94 -11.41
CA ILE A 179 16.07 -8.60 -9.99
C ILE A 179 14.69 -9.02 -9.47
N PHE A 180 13.62 -8.74 -10.23
CA PHE A 180 12.27 -9.18 -9.90
C PHE A 180 12.21 -10.70 -9.74
N GLY A 181 12.77 -11.44 -10.70
CA GLY A 181 12.79 -12.89 -10.73
C GLY A 181 13.49 -13.51 -9.52
N ILE A 182 14.60 -12.92 -9.05
CA ILE A 182 15.27 -13.37 -7.81
C ILE A 182 14.40 -13.00 -6.60
N ALA A 183 13.90 -11.78 -6.53
CA ALA A 183 13.15 -11.26 -5.38
C ALA A 183 11.86 -12.06 -5.13
N ILE A 184 11.06 -12.31 -6.18
CA ILE A 184 9.83 -13.09 -6.06
C ILE A 184 10.11 -14.55 -5.68
N SER A 185 11.24 -15.12 -6.12
CA SER A 185 11.67 -16.46 -5.71
C SER A 185 12.04 -16.53 -4.23
N LYS A 186 12.74 -15.51 -3.71
CA LYS A 186 13.06 -15.39 -2.29
C LYS A 186 11.80 -15.15 -1.45
N LEU A 187 10.94 -14.22 -1.85
CA LEU A 187 9.64 -13.96 -1.19
C LEU A 187 8.79 -15.23 -1.06
N ASN A 188 8.74 -16.03 -2.13
CA ASN A 188 8.08 -17.34 -2.14
C ASN A 188 8.69 -18.38 -1.18
N ARG A 189 9.81 -18.10 -0.52
CA ARG A 189 10.40 -18.94 0.53
C ARG A 189 10.16 -18.32 1.91
N PHE A 190 10.32 -16.99 2.04
CA PHE A 190 10.16 -16.25 3.30
C PHE A 190 8.72 -16.09 3.80
N LEU A 191 7.70 -16.34 2.96
CA LEU A 191 6.31 -16.23 3.40
C LEU A 191 6.02 -17.22 4.54
N ASN A 192 5.54 -16.74 5.68
CA ASN A 192 5.02 -17.52 6.81
C ASN A 192 3.78 -16.80 7.36
N VAL A 193 2.99 -17.43 8.24
CA VAL A 193 1.72 -16.87 8.73
C VAL A 193 1.87 -15.46 9.34
N SER A 194 2.97 -15.19 10.05
CA SER A 194 3.23 -13.89 10.70
C SER A 194 3.45 -12.75 9.70
N ASN A 195 4.38 -12.97 8.76
CA ASN A 195 4.72 -11.97 7.75
C ASN A 195 3.65 -11.83 6.67
N PHE A 196 2.88 -12.90 6.46
CA PHE A 196 1.77 -12.92 5.54
C PHE A 196 0.70 -11.87 5.84
N ILE A 197 0.41 -11.68 7.13
CA ILE A 197 -0.58 -10.69 7.60
C ILE A 197 0.06 -9.30 7.65
N SER A 198 1.28 -9.20 8.21
CA SER A 198 1.92 -7.91 8.50
C SER A 198 2.62 -7.25 7.32
N LYS A 199 2.82 -7.95 6.19
CA LYS A 199 3.56 -7.44 5.00
C LYS A 199 2.74 -7.44 3.71
N LYS A 200 1.43 -7.71 3.77
CA LYS A 200 0.57 -7.82 2.58
C LYS A 200 0.60 -6.55 1.74
N GLU A 201 0.56 -5.36 2.35
CA GLU A 201 0.60 -4.07 1.67
C GLU A 201 1.92 -3.91 0.90
N LEU A 202 3.05 -4.18 1.55
CA LEU A 202 4.36 -4.11 0.92
C LEU A 202 4.47 -5.04 -0.31
N ILE A 203 3.95 -6.27 -0.20
CA ILE A 203 3.93 -7.23 -1.31
C ILE A 203 3.09 -6.70 -2.47
N ILE A 204 1.96 -6.08 -2.20
CA ILE A 204 1.12 -5.44 -3.22
C ILE A 204 1.87 -4.29 -3.89
N ILE A 205 2.53 -3.41 -3.13
CA ILE A 205 3.30 -2.28 -3.69
C ILE A 205 4.41 -2.82 -4.60
N PHE A 206 5.17 -3.81 -4.14
CA PHE A 206 6.23 -4.47 -4.91
C PHE A 206 5.72 -5.06 -6.23
N LEU A 207 4.65 -5.86 -6.19
CA LEU A 207 4.09 -6.51 -7.39
C LEU A 207 3.52 -5.50 -8.38
N ASN A 208 2.85 -4.45 -7.89
CA ASN A 208 2.39 -3.36 -8.75
C ASN A 208 3.57 -2.62 -9.40
N ASN A 209 4.69 -2.42 -8.69
CA ASN A 209 5.87 -1.83 -9.29
C ASN A 209 6.45 -2.74 -10.38
N ALA A 210 6.50 -4.05 -10.15
CA ALA A 210 6.90 -5.02 -11.15
C ALA A 210 5.99 -5.02 -12.40
N ASP A 211 4.66 -4.95 -12.23
CA ASP A 211 3.69 -4.80 -13.35
C ASP A 211 3.96 -3.50 -14.13
N ARG A 212 4.28 -2.40 -13.43
CA ARG A 212 4.63 -1.10 -14.05
C ARG A 212 5.86 -1.17 -14.93
N CYS A 213 6.90 -1.84 -14.43
CA CYS A 213 8.18 -1.96 -15.10
C CYS A 213 8.14 -3.04 -16.19
N GLY A 214 7.00 -3.71 -16.39
CA GLY A 214 6.85 -4.80 -17.36
C GLY A 214 7.50 -6.12 -16.94
N CYS A 215 7.91 -6.27 -15.67
CA CYS A 215 8.65 -7.45 -15.21
C CYS A 215 7.76 -8.68 -14.99
N ILE A 216 6.44 -8.50 -14.84
CA ILE A 216 5.50 -9.62 -14.79
C ILE A 216 5.17 -9.99 -16.23
N ASN A 217 5.78 -11.07 -16.71
CA ASN A 217 5.67 -11.57 -18.08
C ASN A 217 5.42 -13.09 -18.09
N ASN A 218 5.33 -13.70 -19.27
CA ASN A 218 5.07 -15.15 -19.41
C ASN A 218 6.14 -16.03 -18.75
N ASP A 219 7.38 -15.57 -18.62
CA ASP A 219 8.48 -16.35 -18.05
C ASP A 219 8.47 -16.31 -16.52
N LEU A 220 8.05 -15.20 -15.93
CA LEU A 220 8.07 -14.99 -14.47
C LEU A 220 6.71 -15.15 -13.79
N ILE A 221 5.60 -15.20 -14.55
CA ILE A 221 4.25 -15.34 -13.98
C ILE A 221 4.09 -16.61 -13.15
N GLY A 222 4.78 -17.71 -13.51
CA GLY A 222 4.77 -18.94 -12.72
C GLY A 222 5.22 -18.75 -11.27
N LYS A 223 6.14 -17.79 -11.01
CA LYS A 223 6.58 -17.44 -9.66
C LYS A 223 5.53 -16.63 -8.89
N VAL A 224 4.77 -15.78 -9.58
CA VAL A 224 3.63 -15.06 -8.98
C VAL A 224 2.48 -16.03 -8.70
N LYS A 225 2.21 -16.99 -9.60
CA LYS A 225 1.23 -18.05 -9.37
C LYS A 225 1.56 -18.90 -8.15
N LYS A 226 2.85 -19.24 -7.97
CA LYS A 226 3.31 -19.92 -6.75
C LYS A 226 2.99 -19.09 -5.49
N LEU A 227 3.20 -17.77 -5.55
CA LEU A 227 2.86 -16.88 -4.43
C LEU A 227 1.35 -16.90 -4.15
N PHE A 228 0.52 -16.80 -5.18
CA PHE A 228 -0.93 -16.95 -5.08
C PHE A 228 -1.34 -18.26 -4.41
N ASP A 229 -0.76 -19.39 -4.84
CA ASP A 229 -1.10 -20.70 -4.27
C ASP A 229 -0.73 -20.80 -2.79
N ARG A 230 0.43 -20.24 -2.39
CA ARG A 230 0.81 -20.11 -0.97
C ARG A 230 -0.19 -19.25 -0.19
N TYR A 231 -0.67 -18.16 -0.78
CA TYR A 231 -1.69 -17.30 -0.17
C TYR A 231 -3.01 -18.04 0.04
N VAL A 232 -3.42 -18.84 -0.93
CA VAL A 232 -4.60 -19.70 -0.80
C VAL A 232 -4.39 -20.71 0.33
N ASP A 233 -3.26 -21.42 0.36
CA ASP A 233 -3.00 -22.48 1.34
C ASP A 233 -2.98 -21.95 2.78
N ILE A 234 -2.28 -20.83 3.03
CA ILE A 234 -2.23 -20.21 4.35
C ILE A 234 -3.62 -19.76 4.80
N THR A 235 -4.43 -19.21 3.88
CA THR A 235 -5.78 -18.74 4.19
C THR A 235 -6.70 -19.89 4.57
N LEU A 236 -6.61 -21.03 3.87
CA LEU A 236 -7.37 -22.24 4.19
C LEU A 236 -6.96 -22.86 5.53
N GLN A 237 -5.70 -22.72 5.94
CA GLN A 237 -5.19 -23.25 7.20
C GLN A 237 -5.48 -22.35 8.41
N ASN A 238 -5.82 -21.06 8.21
CA ASN A 238 -5.92 -20.05 9.27
C ASN A 238 -7.21 -19.23 9.17
N GLU A 239 -8.38 -19.90 9.25
CA GLU A 239 -9.69 -19.28 9.05
C GLU A 239 -9.94 -18.03 9.91
N SER A 240 -9.48 -18.03 11.17
CA SER A 240 -9.69 -16.96 12.15
C SER A 240 -9.04 -15.63 11.78
N PHE A 241 -7.99 -15.64 10.95
CA PHE A 241 -7.27 -14.44 10.53
C PHE A 241 -7.50 -14.09 9.06
N SER A 242 -8.38 -14.84 8.40
CA SER A 242 -8.49 -14.85 6.95
C SER A 242 -9.12 -13.58 6.37
N LEU A 243 -10.01 -12.89 7.10
CA LEU A 243 -10.78 -11.74 6.60
C LEU A 243 -9.90 -10.59 6.06
N GLY A 244 -8.73 -10.38 6.65
CA GLY A 244 -7.79 -9.32 6.24
C GLY A 244 -7.04 -9.59 4.94
N LEU A 245 -7.25 -10.74 4.29
CA LEU A 245 -6.47 -11.21 3.15
C LEU A 245 -7.25 -11.23 1.83
N ASN A 246 -8.55 -10.95 1.87
CA ASN A 246 -9.42 -10.98 0.69
C ASN A 246 -8.82 -10.18 -0.48
N PHE A 247 -8.34 -8.97 -0.17
CA PHE A 247 -7.78 -8.06 -1.17
C PHE A 247 -6.55 -8.63 -1.88
N ILE A 248 -5.54 -9.10 -1.12
CA ILE A 248 -4.30 -9.61 -1.72
C ILE A 248 -4.53 -10.91 -2.51
N ILE A 249 -5.41 -11.81 -2.05
CA ILE A 249 -5.76 -13.02 -2.79
C ILE A 249 -6.47 -12.65 -4.10
N GLY A 250 -7.43 -11.74 -4.05
CA GLY A 250 -8.10 -11.22 -5.24
C GLY A 250 -7.13 -10.54 -6.22
N PHE A 251 -6.21 -9.74 -5.71
CA PHE A 251 -5.18 -9.06 -6.50
C PHE A 251 -4.22 -10.04 -7.20
N LEU A 252 -3.74 -11.06 -6.47
CA LEU A 252 -2.89 -12.11 -7.03
C LEU A 252 -3.65 -12.96 -8.07
N ALA A 253 -4.90 -13.31 -7.80
CA ALA A 253 -5.75 -14.02 -8.75
C ALA A 253 -5.98 -13.20 -10.03
N PHE A 254 -6.22 -11.90 -9.89
CA PHE A 254 -6.31 -10.97 -11.02
C PHE A 254 -5.04 -10.96 -11.86
N ILE A 255 -3.86 -10.82 -11.23
CA ILE A 255 -2.58 -10.85 -11.96
C ILE A 255 -2.45 -12.16 -12.74
N CYS A 256 -2.68 -13.32 -12.09
CA CYS A 256 -2.61 -14.62 -12.75
C CYS A 256 -3.57 -14.73 -13.95
N SER A 257 -4.79 -14.22 -13.81
CA SER A 257 -5.81 -14.26 -14.86
C SER A 257 -5.44 -13.46 -16.12
N LYS A 258 -4.65 -12.37 -15.99
CA LYS A 258 -4.14 -11.61 -17.15
C LYS A 258 -3.29 -12.48 -18.09
N PHE A 259 -2.70 -13.55 -17.57
CA PHE A 259 -1.85 -14.51 -18.28
C PHE A 259 -2.55 -15.85 -18.52
N GLY A 260 -3.88 -15.93 -18.35
CA GLY A 260 -4.66 -17.15 -18.56
C GLY A 260 -4.54 -18.20 -17.45
N LEU A 261 -3.85 -17.90 -16.35
CA LEU A 261 -3.70 -18.80 -15.20
C LEU A 261 -4.86 -18.62 -14.20
N ASN A 262 -6.06 -18.91 -14.66
CA ASN A 262 -7.27 -18.82 -13.83
C ASN A 262 -7.27 -19.86 -12.70
N PHE A 263 -7.94 -19.56 -11.59
CA PHE A 263 -8.09 -20.51 -10.49
C PHE A 263 -9.01 -21.67 -10.90
N ASP A 264 -8.51 -22.90 -10.77
CA ASP A 264 -9.16 -24.13 -11.23
C ASP A 264 -9.14 -25.28 -10.21
N ASP A 265 -8.59 -25.05 -9.01
CA ASP A 265 -8.52 -26.05 -7.95
C ASP A 265 -9.88 -26.25 -7.27
N LYS A 266 -10.54 -27.35 -7.63
CA LYS A 266 -11.86 -27.71 -7.11
C LYS A 266 -11.86 -28.01 -5.61
N GLU A 267 -10.84 -28.70 -5.10
CA GLU A 267 -10.79 -29.08 -3.69
C GLU A 267 -10.67 -27.83 -2.80
N LYS A 268 -9.78 -26.91 -3.17
CA LYS A 268 -9.61 -25.63 -2.48
C LYS A 268 -10.85 -24.76 -2.62
N CYS A 269 -11.51 -24.77 -3.79
CA CYS A 269 -12.78 -24.07 -3.99
C CYS A 269 -13.88 -24.58 -3.04
N GLU A 270 -14.00 -25.90 -2.86
CA GLU A 270 -15.01 -26.49 -1.97
C GLU A 270 -14.80 -26.13 -0.50
N LYS A 271 -13.55 -25.93 -0.08
CA LYS A 271 -13.20 -25.40 1.25
C LYS A 271 -13.57 -23.92 1.38
N PHE A 272 -13.23 -23.09 0.40
CA PHE A 272 -13.55 -21.66 0.41
C PHE A 272 -15.06 -21.35 0.48
N ILE A 273 -15.89 -22.26 -0.01
CA ILE A 273 -17.35 -22.09 -0.02
C ILE A 273 -17.98 -22.26 1.38
N GLN A 274 -17.21 -22.68 2.38
CA GLN A 274 -17.70 -23.01 3.72
C GLN A 274 -17.34 -21.92 4.74
N GLY A 275 -18.11 -21.87 5.84
CA GLY A 275 -17.77 -21.08 7.03
C GLY A 275 -17.44 -19.61 6.74
N ASN A 276 -16.39 -19.10 7.39
CA ASN A 276 -15.98 -17.70 7.26
C ASN A 276 -15.18 -17.41 5.97
N LEU A 277 -14.92 -18.44 5.17
CA LEU A 277 -14.08 -18.34 3.97
C LEU A 277 -14.84 -17.93 2.71
N LYS A 278 -16.18 -17.90 2.76
CA LYS A 278 -17.08 -17.57 1.63
C LYS A 278 -16.69 -16.28 0.91
N ILE A 279 -16.20 -15.28 1.66
CA ILE A 279 -15.78 -13.98 1.11
C ILE A 279 -14.57 -14.11 0.17
N HIS A 280 -13.62 -15.01 0.46
CA HIS A 280 -12.48 -15.29 -0.41
C HIS A 280 -12.94 -15.92 -1.71
N CYS A 281 -13.86 -16.88 -1.63
CA CYS A 281 -14.49 -17.50 -2.78
C CYS A 281 -15.14 -16.44 -3.68
N ALA A 282 -15.95 -15.56 -3.08
CA ALA A 282 -16.62 -14.49 -3.80
C ALA A 282 -15.61 -13.52 -4.44
N THR A 283 -14.50 -13.24 -3.77
CA THR A 283 -13.47 -12.31 -4.24
C THR A 283 -12.69 -12.86 -5.44
N ILE A 284 -12.32 -14.14 -5.44
CA ILE A 284 -11.57 -14.75 -6.55
C ILE A 284 -12.47 -15.22 -7.71
N PHE A 285 -13.80 -15.25 -7.52
CA PHE A 285 -14.78 -15.73 -8.50
C PHE A 285 -14.60 -15.20 -9.93
N PRO A 286 -14.35 -13.89 -10.16
CA PRO A 286 -14.15 -13.37 -11.53
C PRO A 286 -12.98 -14.04 -12.27
N PHE A 287 -12.01 -14.56 -11.52
CA PHE A 287 -10.74 -15.13 -11.99
C PHE A 287 -10.72 -16.67 -11.94
N MET A 288 -11.88 -17.29 -11.68
CA MET A 288 -12.03 -18.74 -11.74
C MET A 288 -12.28 -19.23 -13.17
N ASN A 289 -12.03 -20.52 -13.42
CA ASN A 289 -12.50 -21.18 -14.62
C ASN A 289 -14.05 -21.35 -14.60
N GLU A 290 -14.65 -21.59 -15.77
CA GLU A 290 -16.10 -21.71 -15.91
C GLU A 290 -16.74 -22.88 -15.12
N PRO A 291 -16.12 -24.07 -15.01
CA PRO A 291 -16.62 -25.13 -14.15
C PRO A 291 -16.77 -24.72 -12.68
N LEU A 292 -15.76 -24.05 -12.09
CA LEU A 292 -15.83 -23.59 -10.71
C LEU A 292 -16.83 -22.47 -10.53
N LYS A 293 -16.95 -21.53 -11.49
CA LYS A 293 -17.99 -20.49 -11.42
C LYS A 293 -19.40 -21.10 -11.32
N ARG A 294 -19.69 -22.14 -12.12
CA ARG A 294 -20.98 -22.84 -12.04
C ARG A 294 -21.19 -23.51 -10.68
N LEU A 295 -20.15 -24.13 -10.12
CA LEU A 295 -20.19 -24.74 -8.80
C LEU A 295 -20.52 -23.71 -7.72
N VAL A 296 -19.83 -22.58 -7.72
CA VAL A 296 -20.03 -21.47 -6.77
C VAL A 296 -21.44 -20.89 -6.87
N VAL A 297 -21.91 -20.56 -8.08
CA VAL A 297 -23.26 -20.01 -8.31
C VAL A 297 -24.33 -21.01 -7.84
N ASN A 298 -24.20 -22.28 -8.18
CA ASN A 298 -25.16 -23.31 -7.77
C ASN A 298 -25.23 -23.45 -6.24
N ARG A 299 -24.08 -23.39 -5.57
CA ARG A 299 -24.04 -23.45 -4.10
C ARG A 299 -24.75 -22.26 -3.47
N PHE A 300 -24.47 -21.04 -3.90
CA PHE A 300 -24.98 -19.83 -3.26
C PHE A 300 -26.39 -19.44 -3.69
N LYS A 301 -26.96 -20.11 -4.71
CA LYS A 301 -28.34 -19.90 -5.17
C LYS A 301 -29.39 -20.03 -4.06
N THR A 302 -29.17 -20.94 -3.10
CA THR A 302 -30.08 -21.20 -1.98
C THR A 302 -29.55 -20.68 -0.65
N TYR A 303 -28.40 -19.99 -0.66
CA TYR A 303 -27.80 -19.47 0.55
C TYR A 303 -28.62 -18.29 1.09
N LYS A 304 -28.97 -18.36 2.38
CA LYS A 304 -29.69 -17.29 3.07
C LYS A 304 -28.70 -16.43 3.84
N ILE A 305 -28.65 -15.15 3.48
CA ILE A 305 -27.84 -14.15 4.18
C ILE A 305 -28.34 -13.99 5.61
N GLN A 306 -27.44 -14.14 6.57
CA GLN A 306 -27.72 -13.95 7.99
C GLN A 306 -27.50 -12.50 8.42
N ASN A 307 -28.02 -12.15 9.60
CA ASN A 307 -27.87 -10.81 10.17
C ASN A 307 -26.51 -10.61 10.87
N SER A 308 -25.40 -10.86 10.18
CA SER A 308 -24.04 -10.72 10.69
C SER A 308 -23.16 -9.85 9.79
N PHE A 309 -22.07 -9.33 10.35
CA PHE A 309 -21.10 -8.50 9.62
C PHE A 309 -20.49 -9.25 8.43
N ASP A 310 -20.03 -10.49 8.64
CA ASP A 310 -19.41 -11.31 7.60
C ASP A 310 -20.34 -11.62 6.44
N ASP A 311 -21.62 -11.90 6.74
CA ASP A 311 -22.61 -12.21 5.71
C ASP A 311 -23.03 -10.96 4.92
N PHE A 312 -23.00 -9.77 5.54
CA PHE A 312 -23.19 -8.50 4.82
C PHE A 312 -22.01 -8.16 3.92
N ASN A 313 -20.78 -8.42 4.38
CA ASN A 313 -19.58 -8.26 3.56
C ASN A 313 -19.61 -9.21 2.35
N PHE A 314 -19.91 -10.49 2.60
CA PHE A 314 -20.11 -11.49 1.56
C PHE A 314 -21.20 -11.06 0.59
N TYR A 315 -22.37 -10.60 1.06
CA TYR A 315 -23.46 -10.15 0.20
C TYR A 315 -23.00 -9.08 -0.79
N CYS A 316 -22.30 -8.04 -0.33
CA CYS A 316 -21.85 -6.94 -1.18
C CYS A 316 -20.92 -7.43 -2.30
N VAL A 317 -19.95 -8.31 -1.97
CA VAL A 317 -19.00 -8.86 -2.95
C VAL A 317 -19.68 -9.87 -3.88
N ALA A 318 -20.57 -10.72 -3.36
CA ALA A 318 -21.27 -11.74 -4.12
C ALA A 318 -22.26 -11.14 -5.12
N VAL A 319 -22.97 -10.06 -4.76
CA VAL A 319 -23.85 -9.32 -5.67
C VAL A 319 -23.04 -8.65 -6.78
N LYS A 320 -21.94 -7.97 -6.43
CA LYS A 320 -21.03 -7.34 -7.41
C LYS A 320 -20.56 -8.34 -8.47
N ASN A 321 -20.09 -9.49 -8.02
CA ASN A 321 -19.58 -10.55 -8.87
C ASN A 321 -20.68 -11.42 -9.49
N LYS A 322 -21.96 -11.05 -9.32
CA LYS A 322 -23.14 -11.73 -9.87
C LYS A 322 -23.25 -13.21 -9.49
N ILE A 323 -22.70 -13.57 -8.32
CA ILE A 323 -22.83 -14.90 -7.72
C ILE A 323 -24.25 -15.09 -7.18
N ILE A 324 -24.80 -14.03 -6.58
CA ILE A 324 -26.18 -13.96 -6.09
C ILE A 324 -26.89 -12.75 -6.69
N HIS A 325 -28.22 -12.79 -6.69
CA HIS A 325 -29.04 -11.66 -7.11
C HIS A 325 -29.24 -10.66 -5.96
N PRO A 326 -29.39 -9.35 -6.26
CA PRO A 326 -29.76 -8.36 -5.26
C PRO A 326 -31.06 -8.75 -4.53
N ASP A 327 -31.08 -8.55 -3.22
CA ASP A 327 -32.20 -8.89 -2.33
C ASP A 327 -32.56 -7.67 -1.46
N SER A 328 -33.78 -7.17 -1.66
CA SER A 328 -34.31 -6.01 -0.92
C SER A 328 -34.43 -6.27 0.59
N SER A 329 -34.64 -7.52 1.01
CA SER A 329 -34.73 -7.85 2.44
C SER A 329 -33.37 -7.69 3.12
N VAL A 330 -32.30 -8.17 2.47
CA VAL A 330 -30.92 -8.04 2.97
C VAL A 330 -30.46 -6.59 2.94
N GLU A 331 -30.76 -5.87 1.86
CA GLU A 331 -30.49 -4.43 1.77
C GLU A 331 -31.16 -3.66 2.92
N GLU A 332 -32.42 -3.97 3.25
CA GLU A 332 -33.11 -3.35 4.39
C GLU A 332 -32.48 -3.72 5.73
N MET A 333 -32.02 -4.95 5.91
CA MET A 333 -31.32 -5.39 7.13
C MET A 333 -30.04 -4.59 7.35
N ILE A 334 -29.23 -4.37 6.30
CA ILE A 334 -28.00 -3.57 6.34
C ILE A 334 -28.34 -2.12 6.74
N LEU A 335 -29.29 -1.51 6.04
CA LEU A 335 -29.67 -0.11 6.27
C LEU A 335 -30.23 0.10 7.68
N SER A 336 -31.13 -0.77 8.12
CA SER A 336 -31.73 -0.71 9.46
C SER A 336 -30.69 -0.82 10.58
N LYS A 337 -29.67 -1.69 10.42
CA LYS A 337 -28.59 -1.83 11.40
C LYS A 337 -27.73 -0.57 11.47
N CYS A 338 -27.32 -0.04 10.33
CA CYS A 338 -26.53 1.19 10.27
C CYS A 338 -27.28 2.37 10.90
N GLU A 339 -28.57 2.56 10.57
CA GLU A 339 -29.39 3.61 11.16
C GLU A 339 -29.56 3.44 12.68
N LYS A 340 -29.75 2.22 13.17
CA LYS A 340 -29.87 1.94 14.61
C LYS A 340 -28.60 2.32 15.36
N GLU A 341 -27.43 1.92 14.87
CA GLU A 341 -26.15 2.28 15.48
C GLU A 341 -25.88 3.78 15.44
N TYR A 342 -26.18 4.42 14.31
CA TYR A 342 -26.01 5.84 14.14
C TYR A 342 -26.92 6.66 15.08
N CYS A 343 -28.17 6.23 15.26
CA CYS A 343 -29.09 6.81 16.25
C CYS A 343 -28.58 6.64 17.68
N ASN A 344 -28.08 5.45 18.03
CA ASN A 344 -27.48 5.21 19.35
C ASN A 344 -26.27 6.11 19.61
N LYS A 345 -25.39 6.30 18.62
CA LYS A 345 -24.24 7.21 18.70
C LYS A 345 -24.67 8.65 18.98
N LYS A 346 -25.68 9.17 18.26
CA LYS A 346 -26.24 10.51 18.52
C LYS A 346 -26.84 10.65 19.92
N CYS A 347 -27.53 9.63 20.42
CA CYS A 347 -28.07 9.63 21.78
C CYS A 347 -26.95 9.70 22.83
N VAL A 348 -25.88 8.93 22.65
CA VAL A 348 -24.71 8.96 23.54
C VAL A 348 -24.01 10.32 23.48
N GLU A 349 -23.77 10.87 22.29
CA GLU A 349 -23.18 12.21 22.13
C GLU A 349 -24.03 13.31 22.79
N ALA A 350 -25.36 13.23 22.67
CA ALA A 350 -26.27 14.16 23.33
C ALA A 350 -26.25 14.01 24.86
N MET A 351 -26.15 12.78 25.38
CA MET A 351 -26.01 12.54 26.82
C MET A 351 -24.67 13.05 27.37
N VAL A 352 -23.56 12.83 26.65
CA VAL A 352 -22.22 13.30 27.04
C VAL A 352 -22.13 14.83 27.00
N ARG A 353 -22.76 15.49 26.01
CA ARG A 353 -22.84 16.97 26.00
C ARG A 353 -23.63 17.55 27.18
N ASN A 354 -24.53 16.76 27.76
CA ASN A 354 -25.38 17.16 28.89
C ASN A 354 -24.85 16.70 30.26
N SER A 355 -23.76 15.91 30.32
CA SER A 355 -23.13 15.48 31.56
C SER A 355 -21.76 16.13 31.75
N SER A 356 -21.45 16.55 32.98
CA SER A 356 -20.16 17.15 33.35
C SER A 356 -19.00 16.14 33.43
N THR A 357 -19.16 14.95 32.84
CA THR A 357 -18.21 13.85 32.90
C THR A 357 -17.47 13.74 31.57
N ILE A 358 -16.15 13.95 31.60
CA ILE A 358 -15.28 13.74 30.44
C ILE A 358 -15.18 12.24 30.19
N ILE A 359 -16.08 11.70 29.38
CA ILE A 359 -15.94 10.38 28.77
C ILE A 359 -15.37 10.62 27.39
N HIS A 360 -14.14 10.20 27.14
CA HIS A 360 -13.55 10.20 25.79
C HIS A 360 -14.32 9.21 24.91
N PRO A 361 -15.14 9.67 23.95
CA PRO A 361 -15.82 8.76 23.06
C PRO A 361 -14.79 8.34 22.03
N ASN A 362 -14.28 7.11 22.11
CA ASN A 362 -13.52 6.50 21.03
C ASN A 362 -14.54 6.11 19.93
N LEU A 363 -15.12 7.12 19.29
CA LEU A 363 -16.25 7.01 18.38
C LEU A 363 -15.74 6.89 16.94
N GLN A 364 -15.16 5.73 16.63
CA GLN A 364 -14.97 5.32 15.23
C GLN A 364 -16.34 5.36 14.51
N ASP A 365 -16.31 5.51 13.18
CA ASP A 365 -17.51 5.41 12.35
C ASP A 365 -18.24 4.09 12.64
N SER A 366 -19.58 4.05 12.50
CA SER A 366 -20.33 2.79 12.62
C SER A 366 -19.75 1.79 11.62
N GLU A 367 -19.34 0.61 12.07
CA GLU A 367 -18.76 -0.42 11.20
C GLU A 367 -19.72 -0.78 10.04
N TYR A 368 -21.02 -0.57 10.20
CA TYR A 368 -22.03 -0.80 9.17
C TYR A 368 -22.14 0.32 8.13
N ILE A 369 -21.55 1.51 8.37
CA ILE A 369 -21.47 2.58 7.37
C ILE A 369 -20.71 2.12 6.12
N TYR A 370 -19.70 1.27 6.33
CA TYR A 370 -18.93 0.62 5.27
C TYR A 370 -19.86 -0.12 4.29
N PHE A 371 -20.85 -0.87 4.80
CA PHE A 371 -21.80 -1.57 3.93
C PHE A 371 -22.75 -0.61 3.21
N VAL A 372 -23.14 0.50 3.83
CA VAL A 372 -23.94 1.56 3.16
C VAL A 372 -23.14 2.15 1.99
N ARG A 373 -21.85 2.44 2.20
CA ARG A 373 -20.93 2.91 1.14
C ARG A 373 -20.82 1.89 0.00
N LYS A 374 -20.67 0.59 0.32
CA LYS A 374 -20.70 -0.50 -0.68
C LYS A 374 -22.02 -0.58 -1.45
N LEU A 375 -23.17 -0.45 -0.77
CA LEU A 375 -24.48 -0.38 -1.43
C LEU A 375 -24.62 0.84 -2.35
N CYS A 376 -24.04 2.00 -1.99
CA CYS A 376 -24.02 3.18 -2.86
C CYS A 376 -23.29 2.90 -4.17
N MET A 377 -22.13 2.25 -4.12
CA MET A 377 -21.39 1.84 -5.32
C MET A 377 -22.16 0.81 -6.15
N LEU A 378 -22.76 -0.20 -5.51
CA LEU A 378 -23.62 -1.18 -6.18
C LEU A 378 -24.83 -0.53 -6.87
N LYS A 379 -25.47 0.48 -6.25
CA LYS A 379 -26.56 1.24 -6.86
C LYS A 379 -26.07 1.96 -8.11
N ALA A 380 -24.89 2.57 -8.05
CA ALA A 380 -24.32 3.29 -9.18
C ALA A 380 -24.14 2.34 -10.38
N ILE A 381 -23.76 1.07 -10.19
CA ILE A 381 -23.67 0.07 -11.27
C ILE A 381 -24.97 -0.70 -11.55
N GLY A 382 -26.06 -0.42 -10.82
CA GLY A 382 -27.40 -0.96 -11.09
C GLY A 382 -27.75 -2.25 -10.36
N LEU A 383 -26.98 -2.63 -9.34
CA LEU A 383 -27.10 -3.90 -8.59
C LEU A 383 -27.76 -3.73 -7.21
N VAL A 384 -28.67 -2.76 -7.06
CA VAL A 384 -29.46 -2.53 -5.83
C VAL A 384 -30.94 -2.45 -6.16
N LYS A 385 -31.78 -3.14 -5.39
CA LYS A 385 -33.26 -3.11 -5.53
C LYS A 385 -33.86 -1.89 -4.82
N ASN A 386 -33.51 -1.65 -3.57
CA ASN A 386 -34.07 -0.63 -2.69
C ASN A 386 -33.45 0.77 -2.91
N LYS A 387 -33.43 1.25 -4.16
CA LYS A 387 -32.75 2.50 -4.53
C LYS A 387 -33.24 3.74 -3.78
N LYS A 388 -34.56 3.85 -3.58
CA LYS A 388 -35.19 4.98 -2.89
C LYS A 388 -34.81 4.98 -1.41
N ARG A 389 -35.02 3.83 -0.77
CA ARG A 389 -34.73 3.59 0.65
C ARG A 389 -33.24 3.78 1.00
N LEU A 390 -32.32 3.34 0.14
CA LEU A 390 -30.88 3.64 0.29
C LEU A 390 -30.62 5.14 0.28
N SER A 391 -31.27 5.89 -0.62
CA SER A 391 -31.09 7.35 -0.71
C SER A 391 -31.63 8.06 0.54
N GLU A 392 -32.75 7.59 1.09
CA GLU A 392 -33.33 8.08 2.35
C GLU A 392 -32.41 7.78 3.55
N ALA A 393 -31.82 6.57 3.61
CA ALA A 393 -30.88 6.19 4.66
C ALA A 393 -29.64 7.08 4.66
N VAL A 394 -29.01 7.26 3.49
CA VAL A 394 -27.83 8.12 3.33
C VAL A 394 -28.13 9.56 3.77
N PHE A 395 -29.29 10.10 3.40
CA PHE A 395 -29.72 11.43 3.84
C PHE A 395 -29.89 11.53 5.37
N ARG A 396 -30.43 10.48 6.03
CA ARG A 396 -30.60 10.43 7.48
C ARG A 396 -29.28 10.31 8.24
N ILE A 397 -28.37 9.49 7.72
CA ILE A 397 -27.04 9.24 8.29
C ILE A 397 -26.14 10.47 8.11
N LYS A 398 -26.40 11.32 7.11
CA LYS A 398 -25.61 12.53 6.83
C LYS A 398 -24.11 12.23 6.65
N ASP A 399 -23.80 11.11 6.01
CA ASP A 399 -22.42 10.73 5.66
C ASP A 399 -22.07 11.31 4.29
N ASP A 400 -21.14 12.26 4.26
CA ASP A 400 -20.75 12.95 3.04
C ASP A 400 -20.08 12.02 2.02
N CYS A 401 -19.32 11.03 2.50
CA CYS A 401 -18.73 9.99 1.65
C CYS A 401 -19.83 9.17 0.95
N SER A 402 -20.81 8.66 1.69
CA SER A 402 -21.96 7.95 1.10
C SER A 402 -22.76 8.82 0.13
N ASN A 403 -22.96 10.11 0.45
CA ASN A 403 -23.62 11.07 -0.45
C ASN A 403 -22.86 11.21 -1.77
N TRP A 404 -21.54 11.37 -1.70
CA TRP A 404 -20.67 11.43 -2.88
C TRP A 404 -20.72 10.12 -3.67
N LEU A 405 -20.56 8.97 -3.01
CA LEU A 405 -20.59 7.65 -3.65
C LEU A 405 -21.91 7.40 -4.39
N LEU A 406 -23.02 7.84 -3.81
CA LEU A 406 -24.37 7.69 -4.35
C LEU A 406 -24.59 8.55 -5.59
N ASN A 407 -24.11 9.80 -5.58
CA ASN A 407 -24.36 10.78 -6.65
C ASN A 407 -23.12 11.65 -6.97
N PRO A 408 -22.04 11.06 -7.53
CA PRO A 408 -20.75 11.74 -7.65
C PRO A 408 -20.78 12.92 -8.64
N ASN A 409 -21.70 12.93 -9.62
CA ASN A 409 -21.81 13.98 -10.63
C ASN A 409 -22.49 15.26 -10.10
N SER A 410 -23.46 15.11 -9.20
CA SER A 410 -24.18 16.23 -8.57
C SER A 410 -23.58 16.66 -7.24
N TYR A 411 -22.59 15.95 -6.71
CA TYR A 411 -21.95 16.28 -5.45
C TYR A 411 -21.21 17.63 -5.48
N GLU A 412 -21.22 18.35 -4.36
CA GLU A 412 -20.47 19.60 -4.16
C GLU A 412 -19.04 19.31 -3.71
N TYR A 413 -18.10 19.34 -4.64
CA TYR A 413 -16.70 18.98 -4.39
C TYR A 413 -15.93 19.94 -3.47
N LYS A 414 -16.56 21.01 -2.96
CA LYS A 414 -15.96 21.88 -1.94
C LYS A 414 -15.66 21.13 -0.64
N ASN A 415 -16.49 20.13 -0.31
CA ASN A 415 -16.36 19.32 0.91
C ASN A 415 -15.81 17.92 0.61
N PHE A 416 -15.32 17.69 -0.61
CA PHE A 416 -14.81 16.38 -1.00
C PHE A 416 -13.47 16.10 -0.33
N ASP A 417 -13.37 14.95 0.33
CA ASP A 417 -12.11 14.45 0.87
C ASP A 417 -11.50 13.40 -0.07
N VAL A 418 -10.22 13.59 -0.39
CA VAL A 418 -9.42 12.67 -1.22
C VAL A 418 -9.35 11.28 -0.59
N SER A 419 -9.40 11.18 0.74
CA SER A 419 -9.40 9.91 1.47
C SER A 419 -10.59 9.00 1.09
N TRP A 420 -11.72 9.55 0.65
CA TRP A 420 -12.89 8.76 0.26
C TRP A 420 -12.66 7.90 -0.97
N LEU A 421 -11.64 8.20 -1.76
CA LEU A 421 -11.26 7.39 -2.91
C LEU A 421 -10.81 5.98 -2.50
N ASN A 422 -10.39 5.80 -1.23
CA ASN A 422 -10.05 4.49 -0.64
C ASN A 422 -11.22 3.51 -0.68
N GLU A 423 -12.44 4.02 -0.50
CA GLU A 423 -13.66 3.19 -0.49
C GLU A 423 -13.90 2.53 -1.87
N CYS A 424 -13.39 3.18 -2.92
CA CYS A 424 -13.54 2.81 -4.32
C CYS A 424 -12.33 2.07 -4.89
N ALA A 425 -11.23 1.95 -4.14
CA ALA A 425 -9.95 1.40 -4.59
C ALA A 425 -10.10 0.05 -5.33
N ASP A 426 -11.01 -0.78 -4.83
CA ASP A 426 -11.21 -2.15 -5.29
C ASP A 426 -12.39 -2.30 -6.26
N ASP A 427 -12.96 -1.18 -6.73
CA ASP A 427 -14.13 -1.16 -7.60
C ASP A 427 -13.88 -0.49 -8.95
N ASP A 428 -13.12 -1.18 -9.79
CA ASP A 428 -12.80 -0.75 -11.16
C ASP A 428 -14.06 -0.43 -11.99
N GLU A 429 -15.18 -1.13 -11.78
CA GLU A 429 -16.43 -0.89 -12.54
C GLU A 429 -17.08 0.43 -12.11
N TYR A 430 -17.21 0.65 -10.81
CA TYR A 430 -17.67 1.92 -10.25
C TYR A 430 -16.75 3.08 -10.69
N LEU A 431 -15.43 2.94 -10.52
CA LEU A 431 -14.46 3.94 -10.91
C LEU A 431 -14.56 4.30 -12.40
N ARG A 432 -14.60 3.30 -13.29
CA ARG A 432 -14.80 3.53 -14.73
C ARG A 432 -16.10 4.26 -15.02
N LYS A 433 -17.17 3.98 -14.26
CA LYS A 433 -18.46 4.64 -14.44
C LYS A 433 -18.41 6.12 -14.03
N ILE A 434 -17.83 6.43 -12.88
CA ILE A 434 -17.76 7.83 -12.40
C ILE A 434 -16.77 8.67 -13.19
N LEU A 435 -15.67 8.07 -13.68
CA LEU A 435 -14.65 8.77 -14.47
C LEU A 435 -15.11 9.11 -15.90
N ARG A 436 -16.26 8.58 -16.35
CA ARG A 436 -16.93 9.03 -17.59
C ARG A 436 -17.55 10.42 -17.46
N PHE A 437 -17.82 10.89 -16.25
CA PHE A 437 -18.33 12.24 -16.03
C PHE A 437 -17.17 13.24 -16.00
N ASN A 438 -17.09 14.11 -17.01
CA ASN A 438 -16.01 15.11 -17.13
C ASN A 438 -15.86 15.97 -15.87
N LYS A 439 -16.98 16.36 -15.23
CA LYS A 439 -16.99 17.13 -13.98
C LYS A 439 -16.34 16.35 -12.83
N CYS A 440 -16.76 15.09 -12.61
CA CYS A 440 -16.16 14.23 -11.58
C CYS A 440 -14.66 14.04 -11.83
N LYS A 441 -14.30 13.70 -13.07
CA LYS A 441 -12.91 13.46 -13.47
C LYS A 441 -12.02 14.67 -13.18
N ALA A 442 -12.47 15.86 -13.59
CA ALA A 442 -11.73 17.10 -13.35
C ALA A 442 -11.57 17.41 -11.86
N ASN A 443 -12.64 17.26 -11.07
CA ASN A 443 -12.58 17.54 -9.64
C ASN A 443 -11.73 16.53 -8.87
N ILE A 444 -11.83 15.23 -9.15
CA ILE A 444 -10.97 14.21 -8.53
C ILE A 444 -9.51 14.50 -8.86
N LYS A 445 -9.20 14.78 -10.14
CA LYS A 445 -7.84 15.12 -10.57
C LYS A 445 -7.31 16.36 -9.87
N ASN A 446 -8.09 17.43 -9.79
CA ASN A 446 -7.65 18.67 -9.16
C ASN A 446 -7.42 18.49 -7.65
N ASN A 447 -8.31 17.79 -6.95
CA ASN A 447 -8.14 17.51 -5.53
C ASN A 447 -6.93 16.60 -5.26
N LEU A 448 -6.68 15.59 -6.10
CA LEU A 448 -5.47 14.76 -6.02
C LEU A 448 -4.19 15.57 -6.24
N LEU A 449 -4.17 16.47 -7.22
CA LEU A 449 -3.02 17.34 -7.48
C LEU A 449 -2.76 18.30 -6.31
N THR A 450 -3.81 18.86 -5.70
CA THR A 450 -3.69 19.70 -4.50
C THR A 450 -3.20 18.90 -3.30
N TYR A 451 -3.67 17.65 -3.13
CA TYR A 451 -3.28 16.78 -2.02
C TYR A 451 -1.84 16.25 -2.15
N LEU A 452 -1.39 15.92 -3.37
CA LEU A 452 -0.09 15.28 -3.63
C LEU A 452 1.05 16.26 -3.96
N GLY A 453 0.76 17.56 -4.11
CA GLY A 453 1.73 18.52 -4.62
C GLY A 453 2.06 18.30 -6.10
N SER A 454 3.09 18.97 -6.61
CA SER A 454 3.47 19.09 -8.04
C SER A 454 3.91 17.78 -8.76
N VAL A 455 3.25 16.67 -8.49
CA VAL A 455 3.41 15.37 -9.17
C VAL A 455 2.55 15.35 -10.43
N LYS A 456 3.12 15.01 -11.58
CA LYS A 456 2.35 14.75 -12.81
C LYS A 456 1.59 13.42 -12.67
N ILE A 457 0.26 13.50 -12.57
CA ILE A 457 -0.61 12.31 -12.48
C ILE A 457 -1.37 12.15 -13.80
N ASP A 458 -1.12 11.05 -14.51
CA ASP A 458 -1.89 10.64 -15.68
C ASP A 458 -3.14 9.82 -15.28
N ASN A 459 -3.99 9.45 -16.26
CA ASN A 459 -5.24 8.73 -15.96
C ASN A 459 -5.00 7.34 -15.31
N TYR A 460 -3.88 6.69 -15.63
CA TYR A 460 -3.47 5.40 -15.06
C TYR A 460 -2.93 5.60 -13.63
N GLY A 461 -2.21 6.69 -13.40
CA GLY A 461 -1.75 7.19 -12.11
C GLY A 461 -2.90 7.53 -11.17
N ILE A 462 -4.00 8.12 -11.64
CA ILE A 462 -5.22 8.30 -10.81
C ILE A 462 -5.71 6.93 -10.34
N VAL A 463 -6.10 6.03 -11.25
CA VAL A 463 -6.66 4.69 -10.90
C VAL A 463 -5.73 3.90 -9.98
N ARG A 464 -4.42 4.05 -10.15
CA ARG A 464 -3.38 3.42 -9.35
C ARG A 464 -3.20 4.08 -7.98
N LEU A 465 -3.20 5.41 -7.89
CA LEU A 465 -3.15 6.15 -6.63
C LEU A 465 -4.38 5.84 -5.76
N LEU A 466 -5.57 5.68 -6.37
CA LEU A 466 -6.76 5.24 -5.62
C LEU A 466 -6.59 3.85 -4.99
N LYS A 467 -5.81 2.95 -5.61
CA LYS A 467 -5.47 1.62 -5.06
C LYS A 467 -4.43 1.65 -3.94
N TYR A 468 -3.75 2.79 -3.72
CA TYR A 468 -2.69 2.95 -2.72
C TYR A 468 -3.04 3.91 -1.58
N LEU A 469 -4.09 4.72 -1.75
CA LEU A 469 -4.52 5.65 -0.70
C LEU A 469 -5.10 4.92 0.53
N THR A 470 -5.29 3.59 0.48
CA THR A 470 -5.67 2.73 1.63
C THR A 470 -4.65 2.86 2.77
N ASN A 471 -4.83 3.89 3.58
CA ASN A 471 -4.38 4.06 4.95
C ASN A 471 -5.52 4.71 5.72
#